data_AF-A0AAU7APA6-F1
#
_entry.id   AF-A0AAU7APA6-F1
#
_cell.length_a   1.000
_cell.length_b   1.000
_cell.length_c   1.000
_cell.angle_alpha   90.00
_cell.angle_beta   90.00
_cell.angle_gamma   90.00
#
_symmetry.space_group_name_H-M   'P 1'
#
loop_
_entity.id
_entity.type
_entity.pdbx_description
1 polymer ?
#
loop_
_entity_poly.entity_id
_entity_poly.type
_entity_poly.pdbx_seq_one_letter_code
_entity_poly.pdbx_strand_id
1 'polypeptide(L)'
;MSTPPTGGKQQRLAELEAGDALRAWALMSVVVFHIVGGVLLLTTKTYDFEGGYGKVAGSLMLGMQTTVFIFFALSAYLLSRPFIRAALSGGRFPSVRRYARHRVGRIVPAFWVAVAIVVLAYGMQGSGVKELLALLFFAQVYHHGQVDVLIDHAWSLDVEMLFYVLLPIVAAGAAYAIRRWRHGGYIAAAGILALVVFGIVFQEAGLDPVTPITQSPLGGLRSFLPGIVLAVLVVRWPDSDGWRRLPAWTSWALLALGLLLCWGAPHWAPEGDSTRVFIGTASGGCILAAVVIRQYQGGRVWLLFRGPVVAWIGERSYSIFLVHGVVYWALHDIADGQPIWRRLAITLIVALPAIMVAAQLLHVLVERPAMNYSRRPRPGDRVPVAAPGPAAAAGSPPAAVPSPGP
;
A
#
# COMPACT_ATOMS: atom_id res chain seq x y z
N MET A 1 -12.30 42.65 -20.83
CA MET A 1 -12.00 42.06 -19.51
C MET A 1 -13.13 41.10 -19.16
N SER A 2 -12.98 39.84 -19.58
CA SER A 2 -13.97 38.78 -19.38
C SER A 2 -13.44 37.84 -18.30
N THR A 3 -14.18 37.77 -17.20
CA THR A 3 -13.97 36.80 -16.11
C THR A 3 -14.11 35.37 -16.66
N PRO A 4 -13.16 34.45 -16.36
CA PRO A 4 -13.34 33.05 -16.71
C PRO A 4 -14.24 32.36 -15.66
N PRO A 5 -15.01 31.34 -16.06
CA PRO A 5 -16.08 30.75 -15.27
C PRO A 5 -15.54 29.93 -14.10
N THR A 6 -16.14 30.13 -12.92
CA THR A 6 -15.89 29.49 -11.63
C THR A 6 -16.50 28.07 -11.54
N GLY A 7 -16.25 27.23 -12.54
CA GLY A 7 -16.99 25.97 -12.74
C GLY A 7 -16.18 24.66 -12.72
N GLY A 8 -15.06 24.55 -12.00
CA GLY A 8 -14.20 23.35 -12.07
C GLY A 8 -13.43 22.92 -10.82
N LYS A 9 -13.64 23.55 -9.65
CA LYS A 9 -12.79 23.34 -8.46
C LYS A 9 -13.39 22.53 -7.31
N GLN A 10 -14.59 21.96 -7.46
CA GLN A 10 -15.11 21.01 -6.46
C GLN A 10 -14.68 19.58 -6.78
N GLN A 11 -13.71 19.10 -6.00
CA GLN A 11 -13.39 17.69 -5.73
C GLN A 11 -12.64 16.88 -6.81
N ARG A 12 -11.47 17.35 -7.26
CA ARG A 12 -10.34 16.40 -7.18
C ARG A 12 -10.10 16.23 -5.69
N LEU A 13 -10.49 15.07 -5.13
CA LEU A 13 -9.93 14.60 -3.86
C LEU A 13 -8.45 14.97 -3.91
N ALA A 14 -7.95 15.77 -2.97
CA ALA A 14 -6.53 16.08 -2.93
C ALA A 14 -5.81 14.73 -3.00
N GLU A 15 -5.26 14.46 -4.18
CA GLU A 15 -4.50 13.26 -4.44
C GLU A 15 -3.39 13.32 -3.40
N LEU A 16 -3.07 12.18 -2.77
CA LEU A 16 -1.94 12.18 -1.87
C LEU A 16 -0.72 12.43 -2.75
N GLU A 17 -0.29 13.68 -2.84
CA GLU A 17 0.74 14.11 -3.78
C GLU A 17 2.07 13.40 -3.46
N ALA A 18 2.20 12.94 -2.22
CA ALA A 18 3.33 12.20 -1.70
C ALA A 18 3.30 10.69 -1.98
N GLY A 19 2.20 10.15 -2.51
CA GLY A 19 1.95 8.71 -2.55
C GLY A 19 2.98 7.92 -3.37
N ASP A 20 3.39 8.43 -4.54
CA ASP A 20 4.42 7.78 -5.37
C ASP A 20 5.80 7.83 -4.72
N ALA A 21 6.17 8.98 -4.14
CA ALA A 21 7.47 9.14 -3.49
C ALA A 21 7.60 8.28 -2.23
N LEU A 22 6.55 8.19 -1.42
CA LEU A 22 6.53 7.32 -0.24
C LEU A 22 6.67 5.85 -0.65
N ARG A 23 5.98 5.41 -1.70
CA ARG A 23 6.14 4.06 -2.28
C ARG A 23 7.56 3.83 -2.77
N ALA A 24 8.15 4.78 -3.47
CA ALA A 24 9.50 4.62 -4.02
C ALA A 24 10.54 4.42 -2.92
N TRP A 25 10.52 5.25 -1.87
CA TRP A 25 11.47 5.13 -0.76
C TRP A 25 11.27 3.85 0.05
N ALA A 26 10.02 3.54 0.41
CA ALA A 26 9.73 2.31 1.13
C ALA A 26 10.15 1.08 0.30
N LEU A 27 9.91 1.10 -1.02
CA LEU A 27 10.32 0.02 -1.92
C LEU A 27 11.84 -0.12 -1.96
N MET A 28 12.57 0.97 -2.12
CA MET A 28 14.02 0.91 -2.20
C MET A 28 14.62 0.39 -0.89
N SER A 29 14.04 0.74 0.26
CA SER A 29 14.42 0.13 1.55
C SER A 29 14.20 -1.38 1.56
N VAL A 30 13.05 -1.87 1.05
CA VAL A 30 12.78 -3.31 0.93
C VAL A 30 13.78 -4.00 -0.02
N VAL A 31 14.05 -3.42 -1.20
CA VAL A 31 14.99 -4.00 -2.17
C VAL A 31 16.40 -4.10 -1.58
N VAL A 32 16.87 -3.03 -0.94
CA VAL A 32 18.19 -3.00 -0.30
C VAL A 32 18.25 -4.00 0.84
N PHE A 33 17.20 -4.11 1.68
CA PHE A 33 17.13 -5.10 2.75
C PHE A 33 17.34 -6.52 2.23
N HIS A 34 16.63 -6.92 1.16
CA HIS A 34 16.74 -8.27 0.60
C HIS A 34 18.14 -8.54 0.01
N ILE A 35 18.72 -7.56 -0.71
CA ILE A 35 20.07 -7.71 -1.26
C ILE A 35 21.10 -7.85 -0.12
N VAL A 36 21.02 -6.99 0.91
CA VAL A 36 21.93 -7.00 2.06
C VAL A 36 21.80 -8.30 2.85
N GLY A 37 20.57 -8.72 3.19
CA GLY A 37 20.31 -9.94 3.93
C GLY A 37 20.72 -11.19 3.15
N GLY A 38 20.51 -11.18 1.84
CA GLY A 38 20.97 -12.25 0.96
C GLY A 38 22.50 -12.34 0.87
N VAL A 39 23.20 -11.22 0.66
CA VAL A 39 24.68 -11.18 0.67
C VAL A 39 25.22 -11.67 2.01
N LEU A 40 24.58 -11.27 3.11
CA LEU A 40 24.93 -11.73 4.45
C LEU A 40 24.79 -13.26 4.55
N LEU A 41 23.60 -13.79 4.29
CA LEU A 41 23.32 -15.22 4.38
C LEU A 41 24.29 -16.05 3.53
N LEU A 42 24.58 -15.62 2.31
CA LEU A 42 25.48 -16.37 1.41
C LEU A 42 26.95 -16.32 1.86
N THR A 43 27.37 -15.24 2.53
CA THR A 43 28.76 -15.03 2.95
C THR A 43 29.04 -15.60 4.34
N THR A 44 28.14 -15.41 5.30
CA THR A 44 28.34 -15.79 6.71
C THR A 44 27.58 -17.06 7.12
N LYS A 45 26.62 -17.52 6.29
CA LYS A 45 25.67 -18.60 6.62
C LYS A 45 24.80 -18.30 7.85
N THR A 46 24.73 -17.04 8.25
CA THR A 46 23.90 -16.54 9.36
C THR A 46 23.08 -15.36 8.91
N TYR A 47 22.00 -15.05 9.64
CA TYR A 47 21.19 -13.83 9.44
C TYR A 47 21.50 -12.75 10.50
N ASP A 48 22.75 -12.72 10.98
CA ASP A 48 23.23 -11.76 11.98
C ASP A 48 23.79 -10.49 11.30
N PHE A 49 22.92 -9.50 11.10
CA PHE A 49 23.28 -8.24 10.45
C PHE A 49 24.33 -7.44 11.21
N GLU A 50 24.29 -7.45 12.55
CA GLU A 50 25.25 -6.71 13.37
C GLU A 50 26.62 -7.37 13.36
N GLY A 51 26.67 -8.71 13.38
CA GLY A 51 27.91 -9.46 13.20
C GLY A 51 28.52 -9.28 11.81
N GLY A 52 27.70 -9.25 10.75
CA GLY A 52 28.18 -9.14 9.37
C GLY A 52 28.59 -7.73 8.94
N TYR A 53 27.79 -6.71 9.28
CA TYR A 53 27.97 -5.33 8.83
C TYR A 53 28.39 -4.37 9.96
N GLY A 54 28.65 -4.89 11.16
CA GLY A 54 28.89 -4.09 12.35
C GLY A 54 27.60 -3.50 12.91
N LYS A 55 27.65 -3.11 14.20
CA LYS A 55 26.46 -2.70 14.96
C LYS A 55 25.65 -1.60 14.26
N VAL A 56 26.28 -0.48 13.91
CA VAL A 56 25.53 0.67 13.36
C VAL A 56 24.88 0.36 12.01
N ALA A 57 25.65 -0.14 11.03
CA ALA A 57 25.12 -0.40 9.70
C ALA A 57 24.15 -1.59 9.69
N GLY A 58 24.49 -2.66 10.41
CA GLY A 58 23.65 -3.84 10.57
C GLY A 58 22.28 -3.51 11.18
N SER A 59 22.24 -2.77 12.28
CA SER A 59 20.98 -2.33 12.90
C SER A 59 20.13 -1.47 11.95
N LEU A 60 20.75 -0.54 11.22
CA LEU A 60 20.03 0.29 10.24
C LEU A 60 19.44 -0.54 9.09
N MET A 61 20.22 -1.49 8.56
CA MET A 61 19.80 -2.40 7.50
C MET A 61 18.65 -3.30 7.96
N LEU A 62 18.73 -3.82 9.18
CA LEU A 62 17.69 -4.68 9.75
C LEU A 62 16.36 -3.94 9.95
N GLY A 63 16.40 -2.65 10.28
CA GLY A 63 15.20 -1.80 10.38
C GLY A 63 14.45 -1.63 9.05
N MET A 64 15.16 -1.71 7.91
CA MET A 64 14.58 -1.49 6.57
C MET A 64 13.43 -2.46 6.25
N GLN A 65 13.42 -3.67 6.80
CA GLN A 65 12.34 -4.64 6.60
C GLN A 65 10.96 -4.10 7.04
N THR A 66 10.94 -3.21 8.04
CA THR A 66 9.68 -2.67 8.59
C THR A 66 9.01 -1.66 7.66
N THR A 67 9.69 -1.24 6.59
CA THR A 67 9.10 -0.32 5.59
C THR A 67 7.96 -0.96 4.80
N VAL A 68 7.82 -2.29 4.80
CA VAL A 68 6.63 -2.99 4.24
C VAL A 68 5.31 -2.48 4.85
N PHE A 69 5.31 -2.15 6.14
CA PHE A 69 4.12 -1.66 6.84
C PHE A 69 3.64 -0.28 6.35
N ILE A 70 4.53 0.50 5.73
CA ILE A 70 4.15 1.75 5.06
C ILE A 70 3.24 1.45 3.87
N PHE A 71 3.48 0.36 3.12
CA PHE A 71 2.63 -0.04 2.00
C PHE A 71 1.23 -0.43 2.48
N PHE A 72 1.12 -1.24 3.54
CA PHE A 72 -0.19 -1.62 4.11
C PHE A 72 -0.98 -0.39 4.57
N ALA A 73 -0.35 0.50 5.35
CA ALA A 73 -0.99 1.74 5.80
C ALA A 73 -1.39 2.64 4.62
N LEU A 74 -0.52 2.81 3.63
CA LEU A 74 -0.78 3.63 2.45
C LEU A 74 -1.90 3.05 1.57
N SER A 75 -1.88 1.74 1.32
CA SER A 75 -2.93 1.01 0.60
C SER A 75 -4.27 1.18 1.30
N ALA A 76 -4.30 1.02 2.64
CA ALA A 76 -5.51 1.22 3.42
C ALA A 76 -6.04 2.66 3.32
N TYR A 77 -5.16 3.65 3.47
CA TYR A 77 -5.52 5.06 3.36
C TYR A 77 -6.10 5.39 1.98
N LEU A 78 -5.42 5.02 0.90
CA LEU A 78 -5.86 5.37 -0.45
C LEU A 78 -7.15 4.65 -0.84
N LEU A 79 -7.28 3.38 -0.52
CA LEU A 79 -8.39 2.55 -1.00
C LEU A 79 -9.65 2.71 -0.17
N SER A 80 -9.55 2.94 1.14
CA SER A 80 -10.72 3.11 2.01
C SER A 80 -11.38 4.49 1.88
N ARG A 81 -10.60 5.55 1.59
CA ARG A 81 -11.09 6.94 1.45
C ARG A 81 -12.38 7.10 0.61
N PRO A 82 -12.47 6.60 -0.64
CA PRO A 82 -13.68 6.78 -1.43
C PRO A 82 -14.91 6.08 -0.83
N PHE A 83 -14.73 4.92 -0.17
CA PHE A 83 -15.80 4.23 0.53
C PHE A 83 -16.24 4.96 1.80
N ILE A 84 -15.27 5.39 2.62
CA ILE A 84 -15.52 6.17 3.84
C ILE A 84 -16.25 7.47 3.51
N ARG A 85 -15.85 8.18 2.46
CA ARG A 85 -16.55 9.37 1.98
C ARG A 85 -18.00 9.07 1.61
N ALA A 86 -18.25 8.03 0.82
CA ALA A 86 -19.61 7.65 0.45
C ALA A 86 -20.47 7.25 1.67
N ALA A 87 -19.86 6.57 2.65
CA ALA A 87 -20.51 6.20 3.90
C ALA A 87 -20.94 7.43 4.71
N LEU A 88 -20.03 8.38 4.92
CA LEU A 88 -20.24 9.57 5.75
C LEU A 88 -21.09 10.65 5.07
N SER A 89 -20.98 10.81 3.75
CA SER A 89 -21.71 11.85 3.01
C SER A 89 -23.06 11.40 2.46
N GLY A 90 -23.49 10.16 2.73
CA GLY A 90 -24.67 9.56 2.08
C GLY A 90 -24.52 9.35 0.57
N GLY A 91 -23.30 9.52 0.04
CA GLY A 91 -23.02 9.44 -1.39
C GLY A 91 -23.09 8.03 -1.95
N ARG A 92 -22.97 7.94 -3.28
CA ARG A 92 -22.93 6.67 -4.00
C ARG A 92 -21.61 5.93 -3.73
N PHE A 93 -21.73 4.64 -3.41
CA PHE A 93 -20.59 3.76 -3.19
C PHE A 93 -19.77 3.51 -4.47
N PRO A 94 -18.44 3.34 -4.36
CA PRO A 94 -17.63 2.84 -5.48
C PRO A 94 -18.12 1.49 -6.00
N SER A 95 -18.07 1.28 -7.30
CA SER A 95 -18.43 -0.01 -7.90
C SER A 95 -17.41 -1.09 -7.50
N VAL A 96 -17.88 -2.13 -6.79
CA VAL A 96 -17.05 -3.28 -6.38
C VAL A 96 -16.47 -4.00 -7.59
N ARG A 97 -17.26 -4.16 -8.66
CA ARG A 97 -16.80 -4.77 -9.92
C ARG A 97 -15.65 -3.99 -10.55
N ARG A 98 -15.77 -2.66 -10.63
CA ARG A 98 -14.71 -1.79 -11.16
C ARG A 98 -13.48 -1.82 -10.26
N TYR A 99 -13.67 -1.75 -8.95
CA TYR A 99 -12.62 -1.87 -7.96
C TYR A 99 -11.83 -3.17 -8.13
N ALA A 100 -12.51 -4.32 -8.11
CA ALA A 100 -11.90 -5.65 -8.24
C ALA A 100 -11.14 -5.77 -9.57
N ARG A 101 -11.75 -5.36 -10.68
CA ARG A 101 -11.09 -5.37 -11.99
C ARG A 101 -9.81 -4.52 -12.03
N HIS A 102 -9.81 -3.35 -11.43
CA HIS A 102 -8.61 -2.51 -11.35
C HIS A 102 -7.52 -3.13 -10.48
N ARG A 103 -7.87 -3.84 -9.40
CA ARG A 103 -6.91 -4.54 -8.55
C ARG A 103 -6.33 -5.76 -9.26
N VAL A 104 -7.19 -6.62 -9.80
CA VAL A 104 -6.79 -7.81 -10.57
C VAL A 104 -5.90 -7.42 -11.74
N GLY A 105 -6.30 -6.43 -12.54
CA GLY A 105 -5.49 -5.98 -13.69
C GLY A 105 -4.18 -5.28 -13.32
N ARG A 106 -3.99 -4.89 -12.06
CA ARG A 106 -2.72 -4.34 -11.57
C ARG A 106 -1.78 -5.43 -11.04
N ILE A 107 -2.33 -6.44 -10.37
CA ILE A 107 -1.57 -7.41 -9.57
C ILE A 107 -1.36 -8.70 -10.35
N VAL A 108 -2.46 -9.36 -10.71
CA VAL A 108 -2.46 -10.77 -11.11
C VAL A 108 -1.59 -11.05 -12.35
N PRO A 109 -1.69 -10.31 -13.47
CA PRO A 109 -0.94 -10.67 -14.67
C PRO A 109 0.57 -10.56 -14.51
N ALA A 110 1.05 -9.48 -13.89
CA ALA A 110 2.50 -9.29 -13.70
C ALA A 110 3.06 -10.29 -12.68
N PHE A 111 2.31 -10.61 -11.63
CA PHE A 111 2.68 -11.64 -10.67
C PHE A 111 2.77 -13.03 -11.31
N TRP A 112 1.77 -13.44 -12.09
CA TRP A 112 1.81 -14.72 -12.80
C TRP A 112 2.98 -14.81 -13.78
N VAL A 113 3.32 -13.71 -14.47
CA VAL A 113 4.51 -13.67 -15.32
C VAL A 113 5.79 -13.81 -14.50
N ALA A 114 5.90 -13.15 -13.34
CA ALA A 114 7.05 -13.31 -12.46
C ALA A 114 7.21 -14.76 -11.96
N VAL A 115 6.11 -15.39 -11.51
CA VAL A 115 6.09 -16.81 -11.11
C VAL A 115 6.48 -17.71 -12.29
N ALA A 116 5.94 -17.46 -13.48
CA ALA A 116 6.29 -18.24 -14.67
C ALA A 116 7.77 -18.10 -15.03
N ILE A 117 8.35 -16.90 -14.94
CA ILE A 117 9.79 -16.70 -15.16
C ILE A 117 10.61 -17.53 -14.16
N VAL A 118 10.22 -17.52 -12.88
CA VAL A 118 10.91 -18.31 -11.84
C VAL A 118 10.82 -19.80 -12.13
N VAL A 119 9.62 -20.32 -12.40
CA VAL A 119 9.42 -21.75 -12.70
C VAL A 119 10.14 -22.17 -13.98
N LEU A 120 10.18 -21.32 -15.01
CA LEU A 120 10.91 -21.62 -16.25
C LEU A 120 12.43 -21.59 -16.06
N ALA A 121 12.95 -20.68 -15.23
CA ALA A 121 14.39 -20.52 -15.01
C ALA A 121 14.96 -21.57 -14.03
N TYR A 122 14.22 -21.89 -12.97
CA TYR A 122 14.69 -22.72 -11.86
C TYR A 122 13.92 -24.04 -11.72
N GLY A 123 12.88 -24.27 -12.51
CA GLY A 123 12.01 -25.43 -12.33
C GLY A 123 11.13 -25.32 -11.08
N MET A 124 10.49 -26.43 -10.72
CA MET A 124 9.58 -26.50 -9.58
C MET A 124 10.30 -26.65 -8.22
N GLN A 125 11.61 -26.89 -8.20
CA GLN A 125 12.41 -27.02 -6.97
C GLN A 125 11.84 -28.00 -5.91
N GLY A 126 11.06 -29.00 -6.35
CA GLY A 126 10.36 -29.94 -5.45
C GLY A 126 8.97 -29.49 -4.98
N SER A 127 8.53 -28.27 -5.30
CA SER A 127 7.12 -27.87 -5.13
C SER A 127 6.19 -28.72 -5.99
N GLY A 128 5.06 -29.12 -5.42
CA GLY A 128 3.98 -29.77 -6.15
C GLY A 128 3.04 -28.77 -6.82
N VAL A 129 2.01 -29.32 -7.48
CA VAL A 129 0.97 -28.52 -8.14
C VAL A 129 0.14 -27.73 -7.12
N LYS A 130 -0.07 -28.29 -5.92
CA LYS A 130 -0.86 -27.65 -4.86
C LYS A 130 -0.18 -26.36 -4.37
N GLU A 131 1.12 -26.41 -4.14
CA GLU A 131 1.92 -25.27 -3.68
C GLU A 131 1.98 -24.20 -4.78
N LEU A 132 2.15 -24.61 -6.05
CA LEU A 132 2.09 -23.67 -7.17
C LEU A 132 0.72 -23.00 -7.31
N LEU A 133 -0.38 -23.75 -7.12
CA LEU A 133 -1.71 -23.16 -7.12
C LEU A 133 -1.89 -22.20 -5.95
N ALA A 134 -1.41 -22.55 -4.75
CA ALA A 134 -1.45 -21.66 -3.59
C ALA A 134 -0.70 -20.35 -3.88
N LEU A 135 0.51 -20.42 -4.46
CA LEU A 135 1.27 -19.26 -4.89
C LEU A 135 0.50 -18.42 -5.92
N LEU A 136 -0.01 -19.03 -7.00
CA LEU A 136 -0.74 -18.32 -8.06
C LEU A 136 -2.02 -17.63 -7.58
N PHE A 137 -2.60 -18.10 -6.47
CA PHE A 137 -3.82 -17.58 -5.86
C PHE A 137 -3.59 -16.84 -4.53
N PHE A 138 -2.34 -16.45 -4.21
CA PHE A 138 -1.99 -15.63 -3.04
C PHE A 138 -2.35 -16.30 -1.71
N ALA A 139 -1.97 -17.58 -1.59
CA ALA A 139 -2.22 -18.44 -0.44
C ALA A 139 -0.98 -19.28 -0.06
N GLN A 140 0.21 -18.93 -0.55
CA GLN A 140 1.44 -19.69 -0.33
C GLN A 140 1.83 -19.79 1.15
N VAL A 141 1.45 -18.82 1.98
CA VAL A 141 1.64 -18.89 3.45
C VAL A 141 0.90 -20.06 4.13
N TYR A 142 -0.11 -20.62 3.47
CA TYR A 142 -0.87 -21.78 3.96
C TYR A 142 -0.38 -23.10 3.36
N HIS A 143 0.32 -23.06 2.22
CA HIS A 143 0.85 -24.22 1.50
C HIS A 143 2.22 -23.86 0.92
N HIS A 144 3.22 -23.86 1.80
CA HIS A 144 4.55 -23.39 1.46
C HIS A 144 5.29 -24.38 0.55
N GLY A 145 5.87 -23.88 -0.54
CA GLY A 145 6.68 -24.63 -1.49
C GLY A 145 8.06 -23.99 -1.70
N GLN A 146 9.00 -24.76 -2.24
CA GLN A 146 10.38 -24.30 -2.50
C GLN A 146 10.47 -23.17 -3.53
N VAL A 147 9.52 -23.09 -4.47
CA VAL A 147 9.39 -21.94 -5.39
C VAL A 147 9.18 -20.62 -4.63
N ASP A 148 8.52 -20.65 -3.47
CA ASP A 148 8.22 -19.44 -2.70
C ASP A 148 9.50 -18.78 -2.18
N VAL A 149 10.56 -19.56 -1.90
CA VAL A 149 11.87 -19.06 -1.47
C VAL A 149 12.49 -18.09 -2.49
N LEU A 150 12.21 -18.31 -3.78
CA LEU A 150 12.71 -17.47 -4.88
C LEU A 150 11.94 -16.14 -5.00
N ILE A 151 10.75 -16.06 -4.40
CA ILE A 151 9.91 -14.87 -4.34
C ILE A 151 9.41 -14.66 -2.90
N ASP A 152 10.30 -14.81 -1.91
CA ASP A 152 9.92 -14.84 -0.48
C ASP A 152 9.08 -13.64 -0.07
N HIS A 153 9.43 -12.45 -0.56
CA HIS A 153 8.69 -11.19 -0.35
C HIS A 153 7.21 -11.22 -0.78
N ALA A 154 6.77 -12.20 -1.58
CA ALA A 154 5.39 -12.34 -2.05
C ALA A 154 4.38 -12.60 -0.94
N TRP A 155 4.78 -13.07 0.25
CA TRP A 155 3.87 -13.25 1.40
C TRP A 155 3.03 -11.99 1.69
N SER A 156 3.61 -10.79 1.45
CA SER A 156 2.90 -9.53 1.64
C SER A 156 1.68 -9.36 0.71
N LEU A 157 1.68 -10.00 -0.46
CA LEU A 157 0.54 -10.01 -1.38
C LEU A 157 -0.64 -10.82 -0.84
N ASP A 158 -0.39 -11.88 -0.07
CA ASP A 158 -1.47 -12.69 0.55
C ASP A 158 -2.26 -11.80 1.52
N VAL A 159 -1.54 -11.01 2.32
CA VAL A 159 -2.13 -10.02 3.23
C VAL A 159 -2.88 -8.93 2.45
N GLU A 160 -2.28 -8.37 1.39
CA GLU A 160 -2.94 -7.33 0.59
C GLU A 160 -4.20 -7.81 -0.11
N MET A 161 -4.17 -9.02 -0.68
CA MET A 161 -5.30 -9.61 -1.40
C MET A 161 -6.47 -9.88 -0.46
N LEU A 162 -6.19 -10.38 0.75
CA LEU A 162 -7.21 -10.50 1.79
C LEU A 162 -7.83 -9.14 2.15
N PHE A 163 -7.00 -8.10 2.36
CA PHE A 163 -7.49 -6.75 2.60
C PHE A 163 -8.37 -6.23 1.44
N TYR A 164 -7.97 -6.47 0.19
CA TYR A 164 -8.74 -6.02 -0.98
C TYR A 164 -10.10 -6.70 -1.11
N VAL A 165 -10.19 -7.98 -0.74
CA VAL A 165 -11.47 -8.70 -0.71
C VAL A 165 -12.36 -8.20 0.44
N LEU A 166 -11.80 -8.00 1.63
CA LEU A 166 -12.56 -7.59 2.82
C LEU A 166 -13.00 -6.12 2.76
N LEU A 167 -12.21 -5.23 2.17
CA LEU A 167 -12.48 -3.79 2.16
C LEU A 167 -13.91 -3.41 1.71
N PRO A 168 -14.43 -3.85 0.54
CA PRO A 168 -15.78 -3.49 0.12
C PRO A 168 -16.87 -4.05 1.05
N ILE A 169 -16.66 -5.23 1.64
CA ILE A 169 -17.60 -5.89 2.55
C ILE A 169 -17.68 -5.10 3.86
N VAL A 170 -16.52 -4.84 4.47
CA VAL A 170 -16.40 -4.06 5.71
C VAL A 170 -16.93 -2.64 5.50
N ALA A 171 -16.62 -2.02 4.36
CA ALA A 171 -17.12 -0.68 4.05
C ALA A 171 -18.65 -0.63 3.87
N ALA A 172 -19.24 -1.65 3.25
CA ALA A 172 -20.69 -1.74 3.09
C ALA A 172 -21.38 -1.93 4.45
N GLY A 173 -20.87 -2.83 5.29
CA GLY A 173 -21.37 -3.04 6.66
C GLY A 173 -21.24 -1.78 7.52
N ALA A 174 -20.09 -1.10 7.46
CA ALA A 174 -19.86 0.17 8.13
C ALA A 174 -20.85 1.25 7.67
N ALA A 175 -21.08 1.40 6.36
CA ALA A 175 -22.05 2.38 5.86
C ALA A 175 -23.48 2.04 6.21
N TYR A 176 -23.86 0.76 6.16
CA TYR A 176 -25.18 0.33 6.62
C TYR A 176 -25.39 0.72 8.08
N ALA A 177 -24.43 0.41 8.95
CA ALA A 177 -24.49 0.77 10.36
C ALA A 177 -24.63 2.28 10.56
N ILE A 178 -23.74 3.07 9.92
CA ILE A 178 -23.73 4.54 9.96
C ILE A 178 -25.07 5.15 9.53
N ARG A 179 -25.71 4.60 8.49
CA ARG A 179 -26.96 5.13 7.93
C ARG A 179 -28.20 4.67 8.70
N ARG A 180 -28.17 3.45 9.26
CA ARG A 180 -29.35 2.83 9.88
C ARG A 180 -29.51 3.19 11.34
N TRP A 181 -28.42 3.42 12.07
CA TRP A 181 -28.43 3.56 13.52
C TRP A 181 -27.80 4.89 13.97
N ARG A 182 -28.39 5.53 14.99
CA ARG A 182 -27.89 6.77 15.59
C ARG A 182 -26.42 6.69 16.02
N HIS A 183 -26.00 5.54 16.55
CA HIS A 183 -24.61 5.27 16.98
C HIS A 183 -23.81 4.45 15.95
N GLY A 184 -24.25 4.44 14.69
CA GLY A 184 -23.70 3.59 13.63
C GLY A 184 -22.20 3.75 13.39
N GLY A 185 -21.65 4.95 13.61
CA GLY A 185 -20.20 5.18 13.53
C GLY A 185 -19.39 4.42 14.59
N TYR A 186 -19.90 4.32 15.81
CA TYR A 186 -19.26 3.53 16.87
C TYR A 186 -19.38 2.04 16.60
N ILE A 187 -20.53 1.60 16.07
CA ILE A 187 -20.74 0.20 15.66
C ILE A 187 -19.78 -0.18 14.52
N ALA A 188 -19.59 0.69 13.53
CA ALA A 188 -18.63 0.48 12.45
C ALA A 188 -17.19 0.39 12.99
N ALA A 189 -16.80 1.28 13.90
CA ALA A 189 -15.48 1.25 14.53
C ALA A 189 -15.27 -0.03 15.36
N ALA A 190 -16.27 -0.42 16.15
CA ALA A 190 -16.24 -1.65 16.94
C ALA A 190 -16.17 -2.90 16.04
N GLY A 191 -16.87 -2.93 14.91
CA GLY A 191 -16.79 -4.03 13.95
C GLY A 191 -15.42 -4.15 13.29
N ILE A 192 -14.81 -3.02 12.90
CA ILE A 192 -13.43 -3.00 12.37
C ILE A 192 -12.45 -3.46 13.45
N LEU A 193 -12.59 -2.99 14.68
CA LEU A 193 -11.74 -3.41 15.80
C LEU A 193 -11.91 -4.91 16.09
N ALA A 194 -13.14 -5.42 16.10
CA ALA A 194 -13.42 -6.84 16.28
C ALA A 194 -12.78 -7.69 15.18
N LEU A 195 -12.79 -7.23 13.93
CA LEU A 195 -12.10 -7.91 12.82
C LEU A 195 -10.58 -7.93 13.01
N VAL A 196 -9.99 -6.84 13.49
CA VAL A 196 -8.55 -6.78 13.82
C VAL A 196 -8.22 -7.72 14.98
N VAL A 197 -9.02 -7.71 16.05
CA VAL A 197 -8.84 -8.62 17.19
C VAL A 197 -8.99 -10.07 16.75
N PHE A 198 -10.01 -10.38 15.94
CA PHE A 198 -10.17 -11.70 15.33
C PHE A 198 -8.93 -12.11 14.54
N GLY A 199 -8.40 -11.21 13.69
CA GLY A 199 -7.18 -11.46 12.93
C GLY A 199 -5.98 -11.77 13.82
N ILE A 200 -5.84 -11.09 14.96
CA ILE A 200 -4.78 -11.33 15.95
C ILE A 200 -4.97 -12.68 16.65
N VAL A 201 -6.18 -12.98 17.13
CA VAL A 201 -6.50 -14.22 17.86
C VAL A 201 -6.30 -15.45 16.98
N PHE A 202 -6.67 -15.35 15.70
CA PHE A 202 -6.59 -16.44 14.73
C PHE A 202 -5.40 -16.28 13.77
N GLN A 203 -4.37 -15.52 14.13
CA GLN A 203 -3.25 -15.24 13.22
C GLN A 203 -2.46 -16.49 12.81
N GLU A 204 -2.47 -17.56 13.61
CA GLU A 204 -1.79 -18.82 13.30
C GLU A 204 -2.70 -19.84 12.58
N ALA A 205 -4.00 -19.51 12.43
CA ALA A 205 -4.98 -20.47 11.94
C ALA A 205 -4.65 -20.92 10.51
N GLY A 206 -4.33 -22.20 10.38
CA GLY A 206 -4.04 -22.86 9.10
C GLY A 206 -2.68 -22.54 8.50
N LEU A 207 -1.84 -21.73 9.15
CA LEU A 207 -0.48 -21.45 8.66
C LEU A 207 0.34 -22.75 8.62
N ASP A 208 1.22 -22.84 7.63
CA ASP A 208 2.23 -23.89 7.62
C ASP A 208 3.18 -23.70 8.83
N PRO A 209 3.57 -24.75 9.56
CA PRO A 209 4.46 -24.64 10.73
C PRO A 209 5.78 -23.89 10.49
N VAL A 210 6.28 -23.86 9.25
CA VAL A 210 7.52 -23.13 8.91
C VAL A 210 7.29 -21.64 8.66
N THR A 211 6.03 -21.20 8.53
CA THR A 211 5.68 -19.82 8.18
C THR A 211 5.73 -18.93 9.42
N PRO A 212 6.54 -17.86 9.43
CA PRO A 212 6.56 -16.92 10.54
C PRO A 212 5.20 -16.23 10.73
N ILE A 213 4.79 -16.02 11.98
CA ILE A 213 3.53 -15.33 12.32
C ILE A 213 3.44 -13.92 11.72
N THR A 214 4.59 -13.31 11.45
CA THR A 214 4.73 -11.98 10.85
C THR A 214 4.22 -11.94 9.42
N GLN A 215 4.13 -13.09 8.75
CA GLN A 215 3.62 -13.26 7.39
C GLN A 215 2.13 -13.61 7.34
N SER A 216 1.47 -13.78 8.49
CA SER A 216 0.04 -14.15 8.57
C SER A 216 -0.87 -13.16 7.85
N PRO A 217 -1.69 -13.59 6.86
CA PRO A 217 -2.70 -12.73 6.26
C PRO A 217 -3.73 -12.22 7.27
N LEU A 218 -4.22 -13.09 8.16
CA LEU A 218 -5.19 -12.72 9.20
C LEU A 218 -4.57 -11.76 10.22
N GLY A 219 -3.38 -12.08 10.72
CA GLY A 219 -2.66 -11.23 11.68
C GLY A 219 -2.26 -9.89 11.07
N GLY A 220 -1.92 -9.86 9.78
CA GLY A 220 -1.52 -8.68 9.04
C GLY A 220 -2.63 -7.65 8.80
N LEU A 221 -3.91 -8.02 8.97
CA LEU A 221 -5.04 -7.07 8.86
C LEU A 221 -4.87 -5.85 9.80
N ARG A 222 -4.22 -6.04 10.95
CA ARG A 222 -3.91 -4.95 11.90
C ARG A 222 -3.08 -3.84 11.27
N SER A 223 -2.24 -4.16 10.30
CA SER A 223 -1.32 -3.22 9.64
C SER A 223 -2.02 -2.21 8.73
N PHE A 224 -3.28 -2.45 8.36
CA PHE A 224 -4.09 -1.52 7.57
C PHE A 224 -4.82 -0.49 8.45
N LEU A 225 -4.94 -0.74 9.76
CA LEU A 225 -5.72 0.10 10.67
C LEU A 225 -5.27 1.57 10.71
N PRO A 226 -3.97 1.91 10.82
CA PRO A 226 -3.53 3.31 10.85
C PRO A 226 -3.95 4.09 9.60
N GLY A 227 -3.91 3.45 8.43
CA GLY A 227 -4.33 4.07 7.18
C GLY A 227 -5.85 4.28 7.10
N ILE A 228 -6.66 3.34 7.60
CA ILE A 228 -8.12 3.50 7.72
C ILE A 228 -8.45 4.66 8.66
N VAL A 229 -7.81 4.71 9.84
CA VAL A 229 -8.00 5.80 10.81
C VAL A 229 -7.69 7.13 10.16
N LEU A 230 -6.52 7.26 9.51
CA LEU A 230 -6.12 8.49 8.85
C LEU A 230 -7.05 8.88 7.69
N ALA A 231 -7.61 7.90 6.96
CA ALA A 231 -8.62 8.14 5.95
C ALA A 231 -9.92 8.70 6.55
N VAL A 232 -10.38 8.17 7.69
CA VAL A 232 -11.53 8.69 8.43
C VAL A 232 -11.28 10.12 8.90
N LEU A 233 -10.11 10.40 9.49
CA LEU A 233 -9.75 11.75 9.97
C LEU A 233 -9.79 12.76 8.82
N VAL A 234 -9.16 12.43 7.69
CA VAL A 234 -9.09 13.32 6.51
C VAL A 234 -10.47 13.54 5.88
N VAL A 235 -11.34 12.54 5.86
CA VAL A 235 -12.69 12.69 5.29
C VAL A 235 -13.61 13.47 6.23
N ARG A 236 -13.49 13.30 7.55
CA ARG A 236 -14.31 14.02 8.55
C ARG A 236 -13.90 15.48 8.72
N TRP A 237 -12.61 15.77 8.60
CA TRP A 237 -12.07 17.12 8.69
C TRP A 237 -11.35 17.48 7.38
N PRO A 238 -12.11 17.73 6.30
CA PRO A 238 -11.54 18.07 5.00
C PRO A 238 -10.94 19.48 4.98
N ASP A 239 -11.42 20.36 5.87
CA ASP A 239 -10.99 21.76 5.93
C ASP A 239 -9.56 21.86 6.45
N SER A 240 -8.72 22.57 5.69
CA SER A 240 -7.31 22.72 6.03
C SER A 240 -7.08 23.44 7.36
N ASP A 241 -8.07 24.19 7.87
CA ASP A 241 -7.87 25.03 9.06
C ASP A 241 -7.58 24.22 10.32
N GLY A 242 -8.24 23.06 10.49
CA GLY A 242 -7.95 22.15 11.60
C GLY A 242 -6.52 21.60 11.53
N TRP A 243 -6.09 21.15 10.34
CA TRP A 243 -4.75 20.62 10.12
C TRP A 243 -3.67 21.70 10.19
N ARG A 244 -3.95 22.92 9.71
CA ARG A 244 -3.06 24.10 9.76
C ARG A 244 -2.85 24.61 11.18
N ARG A 245 -3.80 24.38 12.10
CA ARG A 245 -3.65 24.70 13.53
C ARG A 245 -2.73 23.74 14.26
N LEU A 246 -2.50 22.53 13.72
CA LEU A 246 -1.50 21.63 14.31
C LEU A 246 -0.11 22.27 14.22
N PRO A 247 0.69 22.24 15.28
CA PRO A 247 2.06 22.73 15.22
C PRO A 247 2.86 22.04 14.10
N ALA A 248 3.73 22.77 13.42
CA ALA A 248 4.55 22.21 12.34
C ALA A 248 5.43 21.04 12.83
N TRP A 249 5.86 21.08 14.10
CA TRP A 249 6.66 20.02 14.73
C TRP A 249 5.92 18.70 14.86
N THR A 250 4.58 18.66 14.84
CA THR A 250 3.79 17.42 14.94
C THR A 250 4.14 16.45 13.81
N SER A 251 4.27 16.96 12.58
CA SER A 251 4.68 16.13 11.43
C SER A 251 6.11 15.57 11.60
N TRP A 252 7.03 16.39 12.10
CA TRP A 252 8.41 15.97 12.35
C TRP A 252 8.54 14.98 13.50
N ALA A 253 7.80 15.18 14.58
CA ALA A 253 7.77 14.25 15.71
C ALA A 253 7.20 12.89 15.31
N LEU A 254 6.14 12.86 14.50
CA LEU A 254 5.60 11.60 13.96
C LEU A 254 6.58 10.92 12.99
N LEU A 255 7.29 11.69 12.15
CA LEU A 255 8.33 11.11 11.28
C LEU A 255 9.48 10.53 12.11
N ALA A 256 9.99 11.29 13.08
CA ALA A 256 11.07 10.85 13.96
C ALA A 256 10.65 9.61 14.78
N LEU A 257 9.44 9.61 15.34
CA LEU A 257 8.88 8.45 16.04
C LEU A 257 8.75 7.25 15.09
N GLY A 258 8.22 7.45 13.88
CA GLY A 258 8.10 6.38 12.89
C GLY A 258 9.44 5.77 12.51
N LEU A 259 10.47 6.60 12.29
CA LEU A 259 11.84 6.15 12.01
C LEU A 259 12.48 5.45 13.22
N LEU A 260 12.24 5.95 14.43
CA LEU A 260 12.71 5.32 15.67
C LEU A 260 12.08 3.94 15.87
N LEU A 261 10.78 3.79 15.63
CA LEU A 261 10.08 2.51 15.70
C LEU A 261 10.56 1.55 14.59
N CYS A 262 10.82 2.06 13.39
CA CYS A 262 11.38 1.30 12.26
C CYS A 262 12.75 0.71 12.63
N TRP A 263 13.64 1.53 13.19
CA TRP A 263 14.95 1.10 13.67
C TRP A 263 14.84 0.18 14.89
N GLY A 264 13.98 0.49 15.86
CA GLY A 264 13.88 -0.24 17.14
C GLY A 264 13.16 -1.58 17.05
N ALA A 265 12.26 -1.77 16.08
CA ALA A 265 11.43 -2.98 15.97
C ALA A 265 12.23 -4.31 16.02
N PRO A 266 13.35 -4.47 15.29
CA PRO A 266 14.12 -5.70 15.35
C PRO A 266 14.88 -5.92 16.66
N HIS A 267 15.15 -4.84 17.41
CA HIS A 267 15.89 -4.88 18.69
C HIS A 267 14.96 -5.12 19.89
N TRP A 268 13.70 -4.70 19.80
CA TRP A 268 12.74 -4.83 20.90
C TRP A 268 11.87 -6.07 20.84
N ALA A 269 11.80 -6.72 19.67
CA ALA A 269 11.03 -7.94 19.49
C ALA A 269 11.83 -8.94 18.64
N PRO A 270 11.84 -10.23 19.00
CA PRO A 270 12.48 -11.30 18.22
C PRO A 270 11.84 -11.52 16.84
N GLU A 271 12.57 -12.21 15.95
CA GLU A 271 12.02 -12.62 14.66
C GLU A 271 10.88 -13.62 14.82
N GLY A 272 9.86 -13.51 13.97
CA GLY A 272 8.65 -14.30 14.13
C GLY A 272 7.76 -13.89 15.30
N ASP A 273 8.06 -12.82 16.04
CA ASP A 273 7.19 -12.32 17.10
C ASP A 273 6.09 -11.38 16.55
N SER A 274 4.85 -11.60 16.95
CA SER A 274 3.72 -10.74 16.61
C SER A 274 3.91 -9.26 17.03
N THR A 275 4.71 -9.01 18.06
CA THR A 275 5.10 -7.68 18.54
C THR A 275 5.86 -6.89 17.48
N ARG A 276 6.66 -7.54 16.63
CA ARG A 276 7.31 -6.88 15.48
C ARG A 276 6.29 -6.28 14.53
N VAL A 277 5.19 -6.99 14.28
CA VAL A 277 4.10 -6.51 13.43
C VAL A 277 3.40 -5.30 14.04
N PHE A 278 3.24 -5.27 15.37
CA PHE A 278 2.67 -4.12 16.07
C PHE A 278 3.57 -2.88 15.95
N ILE A 279 4.86 -3.01 16.24
CA ILE A 279 5.83 -1.90 16.15
C ILE A 279 5.94 -1.42 14.70
N GLY A 280 6.02 -2.33 13.73
CA GLY A 280 6.04 -2.01 12.31
C GLY A 280 4.76 -1.30 11.84
N THR A 281 3.60 -1.75 12.29
CA THR A 281 2.31 -1.09 12.02
C THR A 281 2.29 0.33 12.58
N ALA A 282 2.76 0.53 13.82
CA ALA A 282 2.87 1.85 14.42
C ALA A 282 3.86 2.74 13.65
N SER A 283 5.00 2.20 13.23
CA SER A 283 6.00 2.89 12.40
C SER A 283 5.38 3.37 11.08
N GLY A 284 4.80 2.45 10.29
CA GLY A 284 4.17 2.78 9.00
C GLY A 284 3.04 3.80 9.15
N GLY A 285 2.23 3.67 10.20
CA GLY A 285 1.19 4.63 10.55
C GLY A 285 1.73 6.03 10.87
N CYS A 286 2.78 6.12 11.69
CA CYS A 286 3.41 7.40 12.05
C CYS A 286 4.05 8.09 10.84
N ILE A 287 4.77 7.34 10.00
CA ILE A 287 5.39 7.87 8.77
C ILE A 287 4.31 8.39 7.81
N LEU A 288 3.25 7.60 7.58
CA LEU A 288 2.14 8.03 6.73
C LEU A 288 1.41 9.26 7.30
N ALA A 289 1.13 9.28 8.60
CA ALA A 289 0.48 10.39 9.28
C ALA A 289 1.32 11.68 9.19
N ALA A 290 2.64 11.59 9.39
CA ALA A 290 3.56 12.71 9.23
C ALA A 290 3.44 13.34 7.83
N VAL A 291 3.44 12.51 6.78
CA VAL A 291 3.31 12.93 5.39
C VAL A 291 1.96 13.58 5.10
N VAL A 292 0.86 12.96 5.55
CA VAL A 292 -0.49 13.48 5.35
C VAL A 292 -0.68 14.81 6.08
N ILE A 293 -0.33 14.88 7.37
CA ILE A 293 -0.45 16.12 8.17
C ILE A 293 0.32 17.25 7.51
N ARG A 294 1.57 16.99 7.07
CA ARG A 294 2.40 18.00 6.42
C ARG A 294 1.75 18.55 5.14
N GLN A 295 1.14 17.67 4.33
CA GLN A 295 0.42 18.07 3.11
C GLN A 295 -0.77 18.99 3.43
N TYR A 296 -1.60 18.63 4.42
CA TYR A 296 -2.78 19.43 4.78
C TYR A 296 -2.45 20.73 5.53
N GLN A 297 -1.28 20.81 6.19
CA GLN A 297 -0.75 22.06 6.75
C GLN A 297 -0.35 23.09 5.67
N GLY A 298 -0.41 22.74 4.38
CA GLY A 298 0.09 23.61 3.29
C GLY A 298 1.60 23.70 3.26
N GLY A 299 2.29 22.91 4.08
CA GLY A 299 3.72 22.72 3.96
C GLY A 299 4.00 22.05 2.62
N ARG A 300 5.03 22.52 1.91
CA ARG A 300 5.65 21.68 0.89
C ARG A 300 6.08 20.41 1.63
N VAL A 301 5.50 19.28 1.27
CA VAL A 301 5.97 18.01 1.80
C VAL A 301 7.38 17.88 1.24
N TRP A 302 8.39 18.03 2.09
CA TRP A 302 9.79 17.80 1.75
C TRP A 302 10.00 16.30 1.56
N LEU A 303 9.28 15.72 0.61
CA LEU A 303 9.42 14.32 0.20
C LEU A 303 10.83 14.20 -0.34
N LEU A 304 11.78 13.93 0.53
CA LEU A 304 13.21 13.95 0.24
C LEU A 304 13.40 13.22 -1.09
N PHE A 305 13.72 14.03 -2.11
CA PHE A 305 13.80 13.70 -3.53
C PHE A 305 12.49 13.43 -4.32
N ARG A 306 11.47 14.30 -4.23
CA ARG A 306 10.54 14.47 -5.37
C ARG A 306 11.38 14.81 -6.61
N GLY A 307 11.49 13.86 -7.53
CA GLY A 307 12.30 13.98 -8.72
C GLY A 307 11.85 12.98 -9.77
N PRO A 308 12.30 13.13 -11.02
CA PRO A 308 11.89 12.26 -12.12
C PRO A 308 12.21 10.78 -11.82
N VAL A 309 13.35 10.51 -11.16
CA VAL A 309 13.76 9.16 -10.77
C VAL A 309 12.81 8.57 -9.73
N VAL A 310 12.50 9.30 -8.66
CA VAL A 310 11.61 8.81 -7.59
C VAL A 310 10.18 8.61 -8.09
N ALA A 311 9.69 9.51 -8.96
CA ALA A 311 8.40 9.32 -9.62
C ALA A 311 8.40 8.08 -10.51
N TRP A 312 9.47 7.86 -11.27
CA TRP A 312 9.63 6.69 -12.14
C TRP A 312 9.64 5.38 -11.34
N ILE A 313 10.37 5.33 -10.22
CA ILE A 313 10.40 4.18 -9.29
C ILE A 313 9.01 3.98 -8.68
N GLY A 314 8.37 5.05 -8.21
CA GLY A 314 7.04 5.00 -7.60
C GLY A 314 5.97 4.44 -8.55
N GLU A 315 5.98 4.86 -9.81
CA GLU A 315 5.08 4.35 -10.85
C GLU A 315 5.27 2.85 -11.12
N ARG A 316 6.52 2.37 -11.06
CA ARG A 316 6.91 0.97 -11.32
C ARG A 316 7.06 0.14 -10.06
N SER A 317 6.58 0.65 -8.93
CA SER A 317 6.94 0.08 -7.63
C SER A 317 6.56 -1.39 -7.52
N TYR A 318 5.45 -1.77 -8.15
CA TYR A 318 4.97 -3.15 -8.16
C TYR A 318 5.84 -4.07 -9.04
N SER A 319 6.18 -3.65 -10.25
CA SER A 319 7.08 -4.44 -11.11
C SER A 319 8.47 -4.61 -10.50
N ILE A 320 9.03 -3.58 -9.85
CA ILE A 320 10.30 -3.66 -9.11
C ILE A 320 10.16 -4.63 -7.93
N PHE A 321 9.07 -4.51 -7.16
CA PHE A 321 8.77 -5.43 -6.07
C PHE A 321 8.73 -6.88 -6.55
N LEU A 322 8.14 -7.20 -7.71
CA LEU A 322 8.08 -8.59 -8.16
C LEU A 322 9.44 -9.18 -8.58
N VAL A 323 10.26 -8.39 -9.28
CA VAL A 323 11.47 -8.93 -9.92
C VAL A 323 12.72 -8.86 -9.04
N HIS A 324 12.73 -8.05 -7.99
CA HIS A 324 13.96 -7.83 -7.22
C HIS A 324 14.52 -9.10 -6.59
N GLY A 325 13.67 -9.95 -6.01
CA GLY A 325 14.08 -11.25 -5.46
C GLY A 325 14.61 -12.18 -6.55
N VAL A 326 13.93 -12.26 -7.69
CA VAL A 326 14.32 -13.11 -8.83
C VAL A 326 15.67 -12.72 -9.41
N VAL A 327 15.89 -11.41 -9.62
CA VAL A 327 17.16 -10.89 -10.14
C VAL A 327 18.28 -11.07 -9.12
N TYR A 328 18.00 -10.85 -7.84
CA TYR A 328 18.97 -11.10 -6.79
C TYR A 328 19.40 -12.58 -6.77
N TRP A 329 18.46 -13.52 -6.80
CA TRP A 329 18.76 -14.95 -6.87
C TRP A 329 19.53 -15.32 -8.14
N ALA A 330 19.21 -14.72 -9.29
CA ALA A 330 19.96 -14.94 -10.52
C ALA A 330 21.42 -14.46 -10.45
N LEU A 331 21.70 -13.48 -9.59
CA LEU A 331 23.02 -12.88 -9.41
C LEU A 331 23.69 -13.35 -8.10
N HIS A 332 23.18 -14.39 -7.43
CA HIS A 332 23.64 -14.74 -6.08
C HIS A 332 25.13 -15.15 -6.02
N ASP A 333 25.64 -15.77 -7.08
CA ASP A 333 27.06 -16.16 -7.22
C ASP A 333 27.98 -15.00 -7.61
N ILE A 334 27.43 -13.81 -7.85
CA ILE A 334 28.26 -12.65 -8.21
C ILE A 334 29.18 -12.30 -7.04
N ALA A 335 30.46 -12.09 -7.37
CA ALA A 335 31.49 -11.77 -6.38
C ALA A 335 31.56 -12.80 -5.23
N ASP A 336 31.27 -14.08 -5.51
CA ASP A 336 31.47 -15.14 -4.53
C ASP A 336 32.95 -15.21 -4.09
N GLY A 337 33.16 -15.59 -2.83
CA GLY A 337 34.48 -15.56 -2.19
C GLY A 337 35.05 -14.16 -1.87
N GLN A 338 34.39 -13.07 -2.24
CA GLN A 338 34.81 -11.72 -1.83
C GLN A 338 34.41 -11.41 -0.38
N PRO A 339 35.16 -10.55 0.32
CA PRO A 339 34.76 -10.03 1.63
C PRO A 339 33.38 -9.37 1.58
N ILE A 340 32.60 -9.49 2.66
CA ILE A 340 31.18 -9.11 2.71
C ILE A 340 30.87 -7.72 2.14
N TRP A 341 31.65 -6.69 2.51
CA TRP A 341 31.46 -5.33 2.02
C TRP A 341 31.75 -5.18 0.51
N ARG A 342 32.77 -5.88 0.02
CA ARG A 342 33.10 -5.87 -1.40
C ARG A 342 32.05 -6.62 -2.21
N ARG A 343 31.60 -7.78 -1.73
CA ARG A 343 30.49 -8.54 -2.32
C ARG A 343 29.24 -7.67 -2.38
N LEU A 344 28.85 -7.05 -1.26
CA LEU A 344 27.69 -6.15 -1.20
C LEU A 344 27.79 -5.01 -2.21
N ALA A 345 28.93 -4.34 -2.29
CA ALA A 345 29.12 -3.22 -3.23
C ALA A 345 28.95 -3.68 -4.69
N ILE A 346 29.57 -4.80 -5.07
CA ILE A 346 29.45 -5.36 -6.43
C ILE A 346 28.00 -5.79 -6.69
N THR A 347 27.37 -6.50 -5.77
CA THR A 347 25.96 -6.93 -5.91
C THR A 347 25.04 -5.72 -6.08
N LEU A 348 25.19 -4.65 -5.29
CA LEU A 348 24.36 -3.44 -5.45
C LEU A 348 24.57 -2.75 -6.80
N ILE A 349 25.82 -2.62 -7.25
CA ILE A 349 26.17 -1.96 -8.52
C ILE A 349 25.58 -2.72 -9.72
N VAL A 350 25.51 -4.05 -9.66
CA VAL A 350 25.03 -4.88 -10.76
C VAL A 350 23.52 -5.17 -10.65
N ALA A 351 23.05 -5.54 -9.47
CA ALA A 351 21.65 -5.94 -9.26
C ALA A 351 20.69 -4.76 -9.39
N LEU A 352 21.01 -3.57 -8.87
CA LEU A 352 20.07 -2.44 -8.94
C LEU A 352 19.73 -2.06 -10.39
N PRO A 353 20.70 -1.83 -11.31
CA PRO A 353 20.37 -1.60 -12.72
C PRO A 353 19.61 -2.76 -13.37
N ALA A 354 20.01 -4.02 -13.09
CA ALA A 354 19.33 -5.19 -13.64
C ALA A 354 17.86 -5.27 -13.19
N ILE A 355 17.58 -4.98 -11.91
CA ILE A 355 16.22 -4.89 -11.36
C ILE A 355 15.44 -3.78 -12.05
N MET A 356 16.02 -2.59 -12.24
CA MET A 356 15.32 -1.49 -12.91
C MET A 356 14.97 -1.83 -14.36
N VAL A 357 15.87 -2.49 -15.09
CA VAL A 357 15.63 -2.95 -16.48
C VAL A 357 14.54 -4.02 -16.52
N ALA A 358 14.65 -5.07 -15.70
CA ALA A 358 13.65 -6.13 -15.64
C ALA A 358 12.26 -5.60 -15.26
N ALA A 359 12.20 -4.70 -14.27
CA ALA A 359 10.98 -4.07 -13.82
C ALA A 359 10.37 -3.17 -14.91
N GLN A 360 11.19 -2.43 -15.65
CA GLN A 360 10.73 -1.62 -16.77
C GLN A 360 10.09 -2.48 -17.86
N LEU A 361 10.70 -3.62 -18.20
CA LEU A 361 10.16 -4.56 -19.18
C LEU A 361 8.82 -5.15 -18.69
N LEU A 362 8.78 -5.67 -17.46
CA LEU A 362 7.55 -6.22 -16.87
C LEU A 362 6.43 -5.16 -16.81
N HIS A 363 6.79 -3.93 -16.45
CA HIS A 363 5.84 -2.82 -16.35
C HIS A 363 5.23 -2.47 -17.71
N VAL A 364 6.05 -2.30 -18.74
CA VAL A 364 5.57 -1.87 -20.07
C VAL A 364 4.88 -2.99 -20.82
N LEU A 365 5.37 -4.22 -20.71
CA LEU A 365 4.87 -5.37 -21.47
C LEU A 365 3.64 -6.02 -20.83
N VAL A 366 3.51 -5.97 -19.50
CA VAL A 366 2.46 -6.73 -18.78
C VAL A 366 1.61 -5.82 -17.89
N GLU A 367 2.22 -5.15 -16.91
CA GLU A 367 1.48 -4.38 -15.90
C GLU A 367 0.64 -3.26 -16.54
N ARG A 368 1.25 -2.40 -17.34
CA ARG A 368 0.60 -1.23 -17.94
C ARG A 368 -0.49 -1.63 -18.95
N PRO A 369 -0.28 -2.59 -19.86
CA PRO A 369 -1.36 -3.08 -20.73
C PRO A 369 -2.54 -3.67 -19.95
N ALA A 370 -2.27 -4.48 -18.92
CA ALA A 370 -3.31 -5.07 -18.08
C ALA A 370 -4.11 -4.00 -17.31
N MET A 371 -3.42 -2.99 -16.76
CA MET A 371 -4.05 -1.84 -16.12
C MET A 371 -4.90 -1.03 -17.11
N ASN A 372 -4.40 -0.79 -18.32
CA ASN A 372 -5.15 -0.05 -19.34
C ASN A 372 -6.40 -0.81 -19.78
N TYR A 373 -6.27 -2.12 -19.98
CA TYR A 373 -7.39 -3.00 -20.27
C TYR A 373 -8.40 -3.01 -19.13
N SER A 374 -7.97 -2.96 -17.87
CA SER A 374 -8.85 -2.93 -16.70
C SER A 374 -9.57 -1.59 -16.49
N ARG A 375 -9.13 -0.50 -17.13
CA ARG A 375 -9.76 0.83 -17.06
C ARG A 375 -10.81 1.10 -18.14
N ARG A 376 -10.85 0.31 -19.22
CA ARG A 376 -11.80 0.51 -20.34
C ARG A 376 -13.26 0.52 -19.84
N PRO A 377 -14.11 1.49 -20.21
CA PRO A 377 -15.52 1.47 -19.86
C PRO A 377 -16.19 0.23 -20.47
N ARG A 378 -16.95 -0.55 -19.68
CA ARG A 378 -17.76 -1.66 -20.20
C ARG A 378 -19.23 -1.26 -20.31
N PRO A 379 -20.01 -1.86 -21.23
CA PRO A 379 -21.47 -1.76 -21.21
C PRO A 379 -21.98 -2.16 -19.81
N GLY A 380 -22.72 -1.27 -19.15
CA GLY A 380 -23.12 -1.38 -17.74
C GLY A 380 -22.34 -0.52 -16.73
N ASP A 381 -21.17 0.04 -17.12
CA ASP A 381 -20.47 1.06 -16.32
C ASP A 381 -21.00 2.48 -16.58
N ARG A 382 -21.70 2.68 -17.70
CA ARG A 382 -22.38 3.94 -18.03
C ARG A 382 -23.62 4.04 -17.17
N VAL A 383 -23.60 4.97 -16.23
CA VAL A 383 -24.79 5.44 -15.53
C VAL A 383 -25.59 6.25 -16.56
N PRO A 384 -26.90 6.04 -16.72
CA PRO A 384 -27.73 6.98 -17.44
C PRO A 384 -27.55 8.34 -16.75
N VAL A 385 -26.98 9.31 -17.45
CA VAL A 385 -27.12 10.71 -17.02
C VAL A 385 -28.63 10.93 -17.01
N ALA A 386 -29.22 11.18 -15.84
CA ALA A 386 -30.61 11.57 -15.76
C ALA A 386 -30.78 12.73 -16.74
N ALA A 387 -31.64 12.53 -17.74
CA ALA A 387 -31.98 13.59 -18.67
C ALA A 387 -32.38 14.82 -17.84
N PRO A 388 -31.91 16.03 -18.17
CA PRO A 388 -32.43 17.22 -17.52
C PRO A 388 -33.95 17.18 -17.66
N GLY A 389 -34.65 17.14 -16.52
CA GLY A 389 -36.11 17.21 -16.50
C GLY A 389 -36.57 18.43 -17.30
N PRO A 390 -37.72 18.35 -17.99
CA PRO A 390 -38.20 19.45 -18.82
C PRO A 390 -38.18 20.74 -17.98
N ALA A 391 -37.44 21.73 -18.48
CA ALA A 391 -37.35 23.04 -17.85
C ALA A 391 -38.77 23.56 -17.63
N ALA A 392 -39.13 23.80 -16.36
CA ALA A 392 -40.34 24.54 -16.04
C ALA A 392 -40.29 25.87 -16.81
N ALA A 393 -41.29 26.09 -17.64
CA ALA A 393 -41.45 27.29 -18.44
C ALA A 393 -41.37 28.53 -17.54
N ALA A 394 -40.29 29.28 -17.67
CA ALA A 394 -40.21 30.64 -17.15
C ALA A 394 -41.04 31.53 -18.09
N GLY A 395 -42.13 32.09 -17.58
CA GLY A 395 -42.95 33.03 -18.35
C GLY A 395 -44.14 33.60 -17.58
N SER A 396 -43.90 34.54 -16.68
CA SER A 396 -44.72 35.76 -16.51
C SER A 396 -44.04 36.70 -15.50
N PRO A 397 -43.71 37.96 -15.85
CA PRO A 397 -43.19 38.94 -14.91
C PRO A 397 -44.28 39.45 -13.95
N PRO A 398 -43.93 39.86 -12.72
CA PRO A 398 -44.91 40.34 -11.74
C PRO A 398 -45.52 41.68 -12.17
N ALA A 399 -46.84 41.79 -12.04
CA ALA A 399 -47.59 43.02 -12.25
C ALA A 399 -47.15 44.11 -11.26
N ALA A 400 -46.93 45.32 -11.77
CA ALA A 400 -46.53 46.49 -11.01
C ALA A 400 -47.62 46.92 -10.01
N VAL A 401 -47.19 47.19 -8.77
CA VAL A 401 -48.01 47.81 -7.72
C VAL A 401 -48.14 49.31 -8.01
N PRO A 402 -49.35 49.91 -8.04
CA PRO A 402 -49.48 51.35 -8.13
C PRO A 402 -49.21 52.03 -6.78
N SER A 403 -48.41 53.08 -6.82
CA SER A 403 -48.07 53.98 -5.70
C SER A 403 -49.30 54.72 -5.16
N PRO A 404 -49.35 55.08 -3.86
CA PRO A 404 -50.46 55.84 -3.30
C PRO A 404 -50.22 57.37 -3.38
N GLY A 405 -51.25 58.09 -3.82
CA GLY A 405 -51.55 59.47 -3.41
C GLY A 405 -51.82 60.46 -4.54
N PRO A 406 -52.47 61.61 -4.25
CA PRO A 406 -53.34 61.96 -3.12
C PRO A 406 -54.83 61.73 -3.40
#